data_AF-A0A1V5LBW5-F1
#
_entry.id   AF-A0A1V5LBW5-F1
#
_cell.length_a   1.000
_cell.length_b   1.000
_cell.length_c   1.000
_cell.angle_alpha   90.00
_cell.angle_beta   90.00
_cell.angle_gamma   90.00
#
_symmetry.space_group_name_H-M   'P 1'
#
loop_
_entity.id
_entity.type
_entity.pdbx_description
1 polymer ?
#
loop_
_entity_poly.entity_id
_entity_poly.type
_entity_poly.pdbx_seq_one_letter_code
_entity_poly.pdbx_strand_id
1 'polypeptide(L)'
;MPETYHYHYGVKKKEIFNRIKESMATYIDTVWDKRVSNLPFTTKEEALTLASIVERETSIPSEYPEVASVYINRLKIDMKLQADPTVIYAVSNGTAVLNRLLTLADLKIDNPYNTYVNKGLPPSPICNPGKKAIDAVLNPAETEYLFFVADGTGGHVFTKNYKDHSKKVSEWRKINKKYRASKKNSSKEPTINKNKKSTVKSNKKNVIIKDEKINKVEVKK
;
A
#
# COMPACT_ATOMS: atom_id res chain seq x y z
N MET A 1 8.08 13.70 5.35
CA MET A 1 6.79 13.42 4.69
C MET A 1 7.08 12.83 3.30
N PRO A 2 6.22 12.00 2.72
CA PRO A 2 6.39 11.55 1.33
C PRO A 2 5.91 12.65 0.38
N GLU A 3 6.85 13.36 -0.24
CA GLU A 3 6.61 14.43 -1.21
C GLU A 3 7.70 14.43 -2.29
N THR A 4 7.51 15.24 -3.32
CA THR A 4 8.56 15.50 -4.31
C THR A 4 9.55 16.52 -3.75
N TYR A 5 10.80 16.10 -3.49
CA TYR A 5 11.87 16.97 -3.02
C TYR A 5 12.86 17.27 -4.15
N HIS A 6 12.89 18.53 -4.59
CA HIS A 6 13.90 19.01 -5.54
C HIS A 6 15.22 19.33 -4.81
N TYR A 7 16.34 18.92 -5.41
CA TYR A 7 17.70 19.16 -4.93
C TYR A 7 18.65 19.40 -6.11
N HIS A 8 19.77 20.05 -5.84
CA HIS A 8 20.84 20.28 -6.82
C HIS A 8 22.02 19.32 -6.58
N TYR A 9 22.89 19.18 -7.58
CA TYR A 9 24.08 18.34 -7.47
C TYR A 9 24.98 18.85 -6.33
N GLY A 10 25.50 17.92 -5.50
CA GLY A 10 26.37 18.24 -4.37
C GLY A 10 25.66 18.37 -3.01
N VAL A 11 24.32 18.38 -2.96
CA VAL A 11 23.57 18.38 -1.69
C VAL A 11 23.88 17.12 -0.87
N LYS A 12 24.12 17.29 0.43
CA LYS A 12 24.39 16.16 1.34
C LYS A 12 23.11 15.38 1.62
N LYS A 13 23.19 14.04 1.66
CA LYS A 13 22.08 13.14 2.03
C LYS A 13 21.38 13.57 3.34
N LYS A 14 22.15 14.01 4.34
CA LYS A 14 21.63 14.47 5.64
C LYS A 14 20.69 15.67 5.50
N GLU A 15 20.97 16.58 4.57
CA GLU A 15 20.16 17.77 4.34
C GLU A 15 18.80 17.41 3.73
N ILE A 16 18.78 16.50 2.76
CA ILE A 16 17.53 15.97 2.18
C ILE A 16 16.71 15.27 3.28
N PHE A 17 17.36 14.46 4.12
CA PHE A 17 16.69 13.77 5.22
C PHE A 17 16.09 14.74 6.25
N ASN A 18 16.81 15.81 6.60
CA ASN A 18 16.30 16.85 7.49
C ASN A 18 15.07 17.54 6.90
N ARG A 19 15.11 17.90 5.60
CA ARG A 19 13.95 18.47 4.90
C ARG A 19 12.74 17.56 4.92
N ILE A 20 12.94 16.24 4.76
CA ILE A 20 11.86 15.25 4.86
C ILE A 20 11.26 15.25 6.27
N LYS A 21 12.10 15.25 7.32
CA LYS A 21 11.64 15.27 8.71
C LYS A 21 10.89 16.55 9.06
N GLU A 22 11.47 17.70 8.72
CA GLU A 22 10.89 19.02 8.94
C GLU A 22 9.54 19.15 8.23
N SER A 23 9.45 18.72 6.97
CA SER A 23 8.19 18.72 6.23
C SER A 23 7.10 17.91 6.96
N MET A 24 7.41 16.75 7.53
CA MET A 24 6.44 15.99 8.34
C MET A 24 6.05 16.74 9.62
N ALA A 25 7.03 17.22 10.38
CA ALA A 25 6.83 17.92 11.64
C ALA A 25 5.96 19.17 11.44
N THR A 26 6.32 20.02 10.47
CA THR A 26 5.54 21.22 10.11
C THR A 26 4.11 20.86 9.72
N TYR A 27 3.93 19.81 8.92
CA TYR A 27 2.59 19.43 8.48
C TYR A 27 1.72 18.96 9.64
N ILE A 28 2.20 17.99 10.43
CA ILE A 28 1.41 17.47 11.55
C ILE A 28 1.10 18.59 12.54
N ASP A 29 2.05 19.49 12.83
CA ASP A 29 1.83 20.65 13.68
C ASP A 29 0.71 21.56 13.15
N THR A 30 0.67 21.79 11.83
CA THR A 30 -0.32 22.65 11.18
C THR A 30 -1.74 22.08 11.26
N VAL A 31 -1.88 20.76 11.17
CA VAL A 31 -3.20 20.10 11.16
C VAL A 31 -3.62 19.58 12.54
N TRP A 32 -2.69 19.48 13.49
CA TRP A 32 -2.93 18.87 14.81
C TRP A 32 -4.09 19.51 15.56
N ASP A 33 -4.13 20.84 15.62
CA ASP A 33 -5.15 21.58 16.38
C ASP A 33 -6.51 21.62 15.68
N LYS A 34 -6.59 21.13 14.44
CA LYS A 34 -7.83 21.01 13.66
C LYS A 34 -8.47 19.63 13.74
N ARG A 35 -7.83 18.69 14.44
CA ARG A 35 -8.34 17.32 14.60
C ARG A 35 -9.68 17.31 15.34
N VAL A 36 -10.51 16.32 15.06
CA VAL A 36 -11.77 16.13 15.79
C VAL A 36 -11.50 15.79 17.26
N SER A 37 -12.46 16.10 18.13
CA SER A 37 -12.38 15.74 19.54
C SER A 37 -12.57 14.23 19.76
N ASN A 38 -12.23 13.75 20.96
CA ASN A 38 -12.48 12.36 21.39
C ASN A 38 -11.82 11.29 20.50
N LEU A 39 -10.62 11.57 20.00
CA LEU A 39 -9.76 10.58 19.35
C LEU A 39 -9.08 9.70 20.43
N PRO A 40 -8.88 8.40 20.17
CA PRO A 40 -8.34 7.44 21.14
C PRO A 40 -6.80 7.50 21.24
N PHE A 41 -6.22 8.63 20.84
CA PHE A 41 -4.79 8.93 20.91
C PHE A 41 -4.60 10.36 21.37
N THR A 42 -3.48 10.62 22.03
CA THR A 42 -3.19 11.91 22.68
C THR A 42 -1.98 12.60 22.10
N THR A 43 -1.14 11.88 21.36
CA THR A 43 0.13 12.37 20.81
C THR A 43 0.15 12.37 19.28
N LYS A 44 1.00 13.22 18.71
CA LYS A 44 1.22 13.28 17.25
C LYS A 44 1.84 11.98 16.74
N GLU A 45 2.69 11.37 17.55
CA GLU A 45 3.36 10.10 17.28
C GLU A 45 2.36 8.96 17.14
N GLU A 46 1.37 8.88 18.03
CA GLU A 46 0.28 7.90 17.93
C GLU A 46 -0.58 8.12 16.68
N ALA A 47 -0.90 9.38 16.36
CA ALA A 47 -1.64 9.72 15.16
C ALA A 47 -0.87 9.32 13.89
N LEU A 48 0.44 9.60 13.84
CA LEU A 48 1.31 9.17 12.74
C LEU A 48 1.43 7.65 12.67
N THR A 49 1.41 6.96 13.82
CA THR A 49 1.41 5.51 13.88
C THR A 49 0.16 4.94 13.23
N LEU A 50 -1.01 5.44 13.63
CA LEU A 50 -2.27 5.01 13.02
C LEU A 50 -2.35 5.39 11.54
N ALA A 51 -1.90 6.59 11.15
CA ALA A 51 -1.87 7.01 9.75
C ALA A 51 -0.98 6.09 8.90
N SER A 52 0.13 5.59 9.45
CA SER A 52 0.99 4.63 8.76
C SER A 52 0.32 3.26 8.56
N ILE A 53 -0.61 2.87 9.44
CA ILE A 53 -1.41 1.66 9.26
C ILE A 53 -2.41 1.88 8.14
N VAL A 54 -3.17 2.98 8.18
CA VAL A 54 -4.17 3.34 7.14
C VAL A 54 -3.54 3.43 5.75
N GLU A 55 -2.39 4.10 5.63
CA GLU A 55 -1.64 4.22 4.36
C GLU A 55 -1.26 2.87 3.74
N ARG A 56 -1.03 1.85 4.58
CA ARG A 56 -0.63 0.52 4.12
C ARG A 56 -1.80 -0.43 3.91
N GLU A 57 -3.00 -0.06 4.35
CA GLU A 57 -4.18 -0.92 4.31
C GLU A 57 -4.84 -0.93 2.93
N THR A 58 -4.99 0.23 2.32
CA THR A 58 -5.66 0.40 1.03
C THR A 58 -4.85 1.31 0.12
N SER A 59 -4.88 1.03 -1.18
CA SER A 59 -4.32 1.92 -2.19
C SER A 59 -5.32 2.94 -2.71
N ILE A 60 -6.55 2.97 -2.18
CA ILE A 60 -7.63 3.84 -2.61
C ILE A 60 -7.77 4.99 -1.59
N PRO A 61 -7.29 6.22 -1.91
CA PRO A 61 -7.29 7.30 -0.93
C PRO A 61 -8.68 7.75 -0.48
N SER A 62 -9.73 7.49 -1.27
CA SER A 62 -11.10 7.83 -0.88
C SER A 62 -11.66 6.93 0.22
N GLU A 63 -11.04 5.78 0.52
CA GLU A 63 -11.43 4.89 1.62
C GLU A 63 -10.70 5.20 2.93
N TYR A 64 -9.70 6.09 2.91
CA TYR A 64 -8.90 6.39 4.10
C TYR A 64 -9.76 6.82 5.29
N PRO A 65 -10.78 7.71 5.15
CA PRO A 65 -11.62 8.11 6.27
C PRO A 65 -12.40 6.94 6.91
N GLU A 66 -12.93 6.01 6.12
CA GLU A 66 -13.65 4.83 6.60
C GLU A 66 -12.72 3.80 7.25
N VAL A 67 -11.55 3.55 6.66
CA VAL A 67 -10.52 2.68 7.25
C VAL A 67 -10.03 3.25 8.58
N ALA A 68 -9.75 4.56 8.64
CA ALA A 68 -9.40 5.25 9.87
C ALA A 68 -10.51 5.13 10.91
N SER A 69 -11.78 5.31 10.51
CA SER A 69 -12.95 5.14 11.36
C SER A 69 -12.99 3.76 12.02
N VAL A 70 -12.76 2.69 11.26
CA VAL A 70 -12.74 1.31 11.79
C VAL A 70 -11.67 1.16 12.88
N TYR A 71 -10.44 1.58 12.60
CA TYR A 71 -9.36 1.43 13.58
C TYR A 71 -9.58 2.29 14.83
N ILE A 72 -10.09 3.51 14.68
CA ILE A 72 -10.44 4.39 15.79
C ILE A 72 -11.55 3.77 16.64
N ASN A 73 -12.60 3.25 16.01
CA ASN A 73 -13.69 2.58 16.72
C ASN A 73 -13.19 1.36 17.50
N ARG A 74 -12.28 0.57 16.90
CA ARG A 74 -11.65 -0.57 17.59
C ARG A 74 -10.84 -0.13 18.80
N LEU A 75 -10.02 0.91 18.68
CA LEU A 75 -9.24 1.46 19.81
C LEU A 75 -10.15 1.93 20.94
N LYS A 76 -11.25 2.62 20.62
CA LYS A 76 -12.21 3.13 21.63
C LYS A 76 -12.85 2.03 22.47
N ILE A 77 -12.97 0.81 21.94
CA ILE A 77 -13.58 -0.33 22.62
C ILE A 77 -12.55 -1.40 23.05
N ASP A 78 -11.27 -1.05 23.07
CA ASP A 78 -10.17 -1.96 23.44
C ASP A 78 -10.13 -3.27 22.62
N MET A 79 -10.50 -3.16 21.35
CA MET A 79 -10.42 -4.24 20.36
C MET A 79 -9.07 -4.20 19.65
N LYS A 80 -8.50 -5.38 19.39
CA LYS A 80 -7.27 -5.52 18.61
C LYS A 80 -7.44 -4.96 17.20
N LEU A 81 -6.41 -4.28 16.67
CA LEU A 81 -6.50 -3.70 15.33
C LEU A 81 -6.48 -4.77 14.25
N GLN A 82 -5.76 -5.87 14.43
CA GLN A 82 -5.67 -6.98 13.46
C GLN A 82 -5.35 -6.49 12.03
N ALA A 83 -4.39 -5.57 11.92
CA ALA A 83 -3.98 -4.97 10.67
C ALA A 83 -2.82 -5.78 10.05
N ASP A 84 -3.05 -6.38 8.89
CA ASP A 84 -2.05 -7.20 8.19
C ASP A 84 -0.71 -6.47 7.95
N PRO A 85 -0.68 -5.18 7.57
CA PRO A 85 0.58 -4.45 7.38
C PRO A 85 1.48 -4.43 8.61
N THR A 86 0.90 -4.46 9.81
CA THR A 86 1.66 -4.44 11.06
C THR A 86 2.37 -5.78 11.31
N VAL A 87 1.75 -6.89 10.93
CA VAL A 87 2.36 -8.22 10.96
C VAL A 87 3.46 -8.34 9.91
N ILE A 88 3.23 -7.81 8.71
CA ILE A 88 4.25 -7.76 7.66
C ILE A 88 5.48 -7.00 8.15
N TYR A 89 5.28 -5.86 8.81
CA TYR A 89 6.36 -5.09 9.41
C TYR A 89 7.12 -5.90 10.48
N ALA A 90 6.38 -6.57 11.38
CA ALA A 90 6.94 -7.43 12.42
C ALA A 90 7.79 -8.58 11.84
N VAL A 91 7.28 -9.30 10.84
CA VAL A 91 7.97 -10.44 10.21
C VAL A 91 9.19 -9.99 9.41
N SER A 92 9.10 -8.83 8.75
CA SER A 92 10.20 -8.30 7.92
C SER A 92 11.22 -7.47 8.69
N ASN A 93 11.07 -7.32 10.02
CA ASN A 93 11.91 -6.44 10.84
C ASN A 93 12.03 -5.02 10.24
N GLY A 94 10.95 -4.50 9.67
CA GLY A 94 10.91 -3.17 9.06
C GLY A 94 11.66 -3.00 7.73
N THR A 95 12.15 -4.09 7.11
CA THR A 95 12.89 -4.03 5.82
C THR A 95 12.00 -4.03 4.57
N ALA A 96 10.69 -4.16 4.75
CA ALA A 96 9.62 -4.09 3.76
C ALA A 96 9.56 -5.20 2.67
N VAL A 97 8.30 -5.46 2.27
CA VAL A 97 7.74 -6.42 1.31
C VAL A 97 8.13 -7.89 1.50
N LEU A 98 7.22 -8.63 2.13
CA LEU A 98 7.22 -10.08 2.11
C LEU A 98 6.99 -10.57 0.67
N ASN A 99 7.93 -11.37 0.14
CA ASN A 99 7.82 -12.01 -1.19
C ASN A 99 6.82 -13.19 -1.22
N ARG A 100 6.02 -13.37 -0.16
CA ARG A 100 5.01 -14.41 -0.01
C ARG A 100 3.80 -13.85 0.73
N LEU A 101 2.68 -14.58 0.66
CA LEU A 101 1.51 -14.27 1.48
C LEU A 101 1.81 -14.53 2.98
N LEU A 102 1.09 -13.81 3.84
CA LEU A 102 1.07 -14.09 5.27
C LEU A 102 0.51 -15.49 5.53
N THR A 103 1.14 -16.20 6.46
CA THR A 103 0.72 -17.51 6.95
C THR A 103 0.05 -17.38 8.31
N LEU A 104 -0.69 -18.41 8.72
CA LEU A 104 -1.27 -18.47 10.06
C LEU A 104 -0.23 -18.44 11.18
N ALA A 105 0.99 -18.91 10.91
CA ALA A 105 2.10 -18.84 11.85
C ALA A 105 2.56 -17.39 12.05
N ASP A 106 2.62 -16.60 10.96
CA ASP A 106 3.03 -15.19 11.03
C ASP A 106 2.09 -14.37 11.91
N LEU A 107 0.78 -14.63 11.83
CA LEU A 107 -0.23 -13.93 12.63
C LEU A 107 -0.09 -14.16 14.15
N LYS A 108 0.66 -15.19 14.56
CA LYS A 108 0.85 -15.58 15.97
C LYS A 108 2.22 -15.20 16.54
N ILE A 109 3.08 -14.56 15.76
CA ILE A 109 4.42 -14.18 16.23
C ILE A 109 4.29 -13.19 17.38
N ASP A 110 5.01 -13.45 18.46
CA ASP A 110 5.13 -12.51 19.58
C ASP A 110 6.08 -11.37 19.20
N ASN A 111 5.49 -10.24 18.84
CA ASN A 111 6.23 -9.03 18.46
C ASN A 111 5.35 -7.82 18.78
N PRO A 112 5.89 -6.72 19.35
CA PRO A 112 5.11 -5.56 19.75
C PRO A 112 4.36 -4.88 18.58
N TYR A 113 4.80 -5.05 17.33
CA TYR A 113 4.09 -4.56 16.15
C TYR A 113 2.92 -5.45 15.73
N ASN A 114 2.83 -6.69 16.19
CA ASN A 114 1.78 -7.61 15.78
C ASN A 114 0.44 -7.26 16.47
N THR A 115 -0.43 -6.56 15.75
CA THR A 115 -1.76 -6.16 16.24
C THR A 115 -2.80 -7.29 16.25
N TYR A 116 -2.43 -8.53 15.90
CA TYR A 116 -3.25 -9.72 16.15
C TYR A 116 -3.05 -10.29 17.56
N VAL A 117 -1.88 -10.05 18.16
CA VAL A 117 -1.57 -10.53 19.52
C VAL A 117 -1.69 -9.40 20.55
N ASN A 118 -1.25 -8.19 20.19
CA ASN A 118 -1.27 -7.01 21.06
C ASN A 118 -2.49 -6.12 20.79
N LYS A 119 -3.04 -5.54 21.86
CA LYS A 119 -4.08 -4.49 21.78
C LYS A 119 -3.43 -3.12 21.66
N GLY A 120 -4.19 -2.13 21.19
CA GLY A 120 -3.72 -0.76 21.03
C GLY A 120 -2.89 -0.53 19.77
N LEU A 121 -2.18 0.59 19.74
CA LEU A 121 -1.27 0.96 18.66
C LEU A 121 0.09 0.24 18.82
N PRO A 122 0.78 -0.07 17.72
CA PRO A 122 2.17 -0.54 17.79
C PRO A 122 3.10 0.58 18.29
N PRO A 123 4.37 0.27 18.66
CA PRO A 123 5.26 1.24 19.29
C PRO A 123 5.66 2.44 18.43
N SER A 124 5.60 2.31 17.10
CA SER A 124 5.93 3.39 16.17
C SER A 124 5.29 3.17 14.79
N PRO A 125 5.34 4.17 13.89
CA PRO A 125 4.85 4.03 12.53
C PRO A 125 5.54 2.91 11.74
N ILE A 126 4.77 2.17 10.95
CA ILE A 126 5.27 1.08 10.08
C ILE A 126 5.70 1.56 8.68
N CYS A 127 5.41 2.82 8.36
CA CYS A 127 5.85 3.51 7.14
C CYS A 127 5.86 5.03 7.36
N ASN A 128 6.22 5.79 6.33
CA ASN A 128 6.12 7.26 6.29
C ASN A 128 4.76 7.65 5.66
N PRO A 129 3.72 7.99 6.45
CA PRO A 129 2.38 8.23 5.92
C PRO A 129 2.29 9.53 5.11
N GLY A 130 1.41 9.57 4.12
CA GLY A 130 1.11 10.79 3.36
C GLY A 130 0.10 11.71 4.06
N LYS A 131 -0.02 12.93 3.53
CA LYS A 131 -0.97 13.95 4.03
C LYS A 131 -2.40 13.40 4.15
N LYS A 132 -2.88 12.71 3.11
CA LYS A 132 -4.24 12.15 3.09
C LYS A 132 -4.50 11.15 4.21
N ALA A 133 -3.54 10.29 4.53
CA ALA A 133 -3.68 9.33 5.62
C ALA A 133 -3.67 10.02 6.98
N ILE A 134 -2.81 11.04 7.15
CA ILE A 134 -2.79 11.87 8.36
C ILE A 134 -4.14 12.58 8.55
N ASP A 135 -4.63 13.24 7.50
CA ASP A 135 -5.90 13.97 7.54
C ASP A 135 -7.07 13.04 7.86
N ALA A 136 -7.10 11.84 7.27
CA ALA A 136 -8.14 10.84 7.54
C ALA A 136 -8.12 10.32 8.98
N VAL A 137 -6.95 10.25 9.62
CA VAL A 137 -6.84 9.84 11.03
C VAL A 137 -7.24 10.97 11.98
N LEU A 138 -6.93 12.22 11.63
CA LEU A 138 -7.30 13.40 12.43
C LEU A 138 -8.77 13.82 12.22
N ASN A 139 -9.37 13.46 11.09
CA ASN A 139 -10.75 13.72 10.74
C ASN A 139 -11.35 12.49 10.02
N PRO A 140 -11.61 11.39 10.75
CA PRO A 140 -12.15 10.16 10.18
C PRO A 140 -13.61 10.31 9.78
N ALA A 141 -14.11 9.37 8.98
CA ALA A 141 -15.54 9.27 8.75
C ALA A 141 -16.27 8.94 10.06
N GLU A 142 -17.41 9.58 10.32
CA GLU A 142 -18.26 9.26 11.46
C GLU A 142 -19.09 8.01 11.15
N THR A 143 -18.61 6.85 11.60
CA THR A 143 -19.28 5.57 11.36
C THR A 143 -19.18 4.68 12.58
N GLU A 144 -19.99 3.63 12.62
CA GLU A 144 -19.91 2.56 13.62
C GLU A 144 -19.24 1.30 13.06
N TYR A 145 -18.47 1.43 11.98
CA TYR A 145 -17.84 0.28 11.36
C TYR A 145 -16.75 -0.30 12.28
N LEU A 146 -16.73 -1.62 12.36
CA LEU A 146 -15.75 -2.39 13.13
C LEU A 146 -14.98 -3.38 12.26
N PHE A 147 -15.43 -3.65 11.04
CA PHE A 147 -14.79 -4.61 10.16
C PHE A 147 -14.90 -4.14 8.72
N PHE A 148 -13.91 -4.50 7.91
CA PHE A 148 -13.94 -4.34 6.47
C PHE A 148 -13.36 -5.58 5.81
N VAL A 149 -13.77 -5.83 4.56
CA VAL A 149 -13.27 -6.93 3.74
C VAL A 149 -13.27 -6.49 2.29
N ALA A 150 -12.30 -6.97 1.50
CA ALA A 150 -12.23 -6.66 0.08
C ALA A 150 -13.53 -7.02 -0.64
N ASP A 151 -13.97 -6.14 -1.53
CA ASP A 151 -15.23 -6.27 -2.29
C ASP A 151 -15.06 -7.06 -3.61
N GLY A 152 -13.82 -7.23 -4.08
CA GLY A 152 -13.46 -7.88 -5.34
C GLY A 152 -13.24 -6.94 -6.53
N THR A 153 -13.51 -5.64 -6.37
CA THR A 153 -13.23 -4.58 -7.37
C THR A 153 -11.91 -3.87 -7.10
N GLY A 154 -11.40 -3.97 -5.86
CA GLY A 154 -10.17 -3.35 -5.40
C GLY A 154 -10.38 -2.50 -4.14
N GLY A 155 -11.63 -2.25 -3.75
CA GLY A 155 -11.99 -1.57 -2.51
C GLY A 155 -12.52 -2.52 -1.45
N HIS A 156 -13.27 -1.98 -0.50
CA HIS A 156 -13.72 -2.65 0.70
C HIS A 156 -15.22 -2.47 0.98
N VAL A 157 -15.83 -3.52 1.54
CA VAL A 157 -17.14 -3.45 2.18
C VAL A 157 -16.94 -3.32 3.68
N PHE A 158 -17.50 -2.26 4.25
CA PHE A 158 -17.46 -1.97 5.68
C PHE A 158 -18.71 -2.52 6.40
N THR A 159 -18.54 -3.02 7.63
CA THR A 159 -19.60 -3.64 8.42
C THR A 159 -19.44 -3.34 9.91
N LYS A 160 -20.57 -3.24 10.61
CA LYS A 160 -20.62 -2.89 12.05
C LYS A 160 -20.50 -4.11 12.97
N ASN A 161 -20.81 -5.31 12.48
CA ASN A 161 -20.85 -6.52 13.30
C ASN A 161 -20.19 -7.72 12.59
N TYR A 162 -19.78 -8.69 13.40
CA TYR A 162 -19.06 -9.87 12.92
C TYR A 162 -19.90 -10.79 12.03
N LYS A 163 -21.22 -10.87 12.26
CA LYS A 163 -22.12 -11.74 11.49
C LYS A 163 -22.18 -11.28 10.02
N ASP A 164 -22.33 -9.98 9.80
CA ASP A 164 -22.36 -9.41 8.45
C ASP A 164 -20.98 -9.43 7.80
N HIS A 165 -19.93 -9.14 8.57
CA HIS A 165 -18.56 -9.31 8.10
C HIS A 165 -18.30 -10.74 7.58
N SER A 166 -18.71 -11.75 8.35
CA SER A 166 -18.54 -13.17 7.98
C SER A 166 -19.27 -13.54 6.69
N LYS A 167 -20.48 -12.98 6.45
CA LYS A 167 -21.19 -13.15 5.18
C LYS A 167 -20.40 -12.53 4.02
N LYS A 168 -19.92 -11.30 4.18
CA LYS A 168 -19.11 -10.60 3.16
C LYS A 168 -17.78 -11.29 2.87
N VAL A 169 -17.14 -11.87 3.88
CA VAL A 169 -15.96 -12.74 3.71
C VAL A 169 -16.30 -13.98 2.88
N SER A 170 -17.44 -14.61 3.11
CA SER A 170 -17.88 -15.78 2.33
C SER A 170 -18.16 -15.40 0.86
N GLU A 171 -18.81 -14.27 0.62
CA GLU A 171 -19.05 -13.71 -0.72
C GLU A 171 -17.72 -13.44 -1.45
N TRP A 172 -16.80 -12.72 -0.81
CA TRP A 172 -15.48 -12.42 -1.37
C TRP A 172 -14.68 -13.69 -1.69
N ARG A 173 -14.69 -14.71 -0.81
CA ARG A 173 -13.99 -15.98 -1.06
C ARG A 173 -14.49 -16.69 -2.31
N LYS A 174 -15.79 -16.63 -2.60
CA LYS A 174 -16.38 -17.20 -3.83
C LYS A 174 -15.89 -16.44 -5.07
N ILE A 175 -15.86 -15.11 -5.01
CA ILE A 175 -15.36 -14.25 -6.10
C ILE A 175 -13.87 -14.53 -6.36
N ASN A 176 -13.05 -14.54 -5.30
CA ASN A 176 -11.61 -14.79 -5.38
C ASN A 176 -11.30 -16.19 -5.95
N LYS A 177 -12.06 -17.23 -5.56
CA LYS A 177 -11.91 -18.58 -6.13
C LYS A 177 -12.15 -18.59 -7.64
N LYS A 178 -13.20 -17.90 -8.12
CA LYS A 178 -13.50 -17.78 -9.56
C LYS A 178 -12.40 -17.02 -10.30
N TYR A 179 -11.94 -15.91 -9.75
CA TYR A 179 -10.85 -15.11 -10.33
C TYR A 179 -9.53 -15.90 -10.43
N ARG A 180 -9.17 -16.68 -9.40
CA ARG A 180 -7.97 -17.54 -9.42
C ARG A 180 -8.11 -18.67 -10.44
N ALA A 181 -9.30 -19.23 -10.61
CA ALA A 181 -9.56 -20.26 -11.61
C ALA A 181 -9.47 -19.72 -13.04
N SER A 182 -10.03 -18.53 -13.32
CA SER A 182 -9.93 -17.91 -14.64
C SER A 182 -8.49 -17.55 -15.00
N LYS A 183 -7.73 -16.97 -14.07
CA LYS A 183 -6.32 -16.62 -14.28
C LYS A 183 -5.44 -17.85 -14.59
N LYS A 184 -5.73 -19.00 -13.96
CA LYS A 184 -5.04 -20.28 -14.22
C LYS A 184 -5.40 -20.88 -15.59
N ASN A 185 -6.57 -20.55 -16.13
CA ASN A 185 -7.00 -20.98 -17.45
C ASN A 185 -6.44 -20.06 -18.56
N SER A 186 -6.37 -18.74 -18.35
CA SER A 186 -5.75 -17.80 -19.29
C SER A 186 -4.23 -17.96 -19.39
N SER A 187 -3.56 -18.48 -18.36
CA SER A 187 -2.13 -18.82 -18.41
C SER A 187 -1.83 -20.17 -19.10
N LYS A 188 -2.83 -20.83 -19.69
CA LYS A 188 -2.71 -22.13 -20.37
C LYS A 188 -3.00 -22.08 -21.88
N GLU A 189 -3.23 -20.92 -22.48
CA GLU A 189 -3.36 -20.82 -23.95
C GLU A 189 -2.00 -21.03 -24.64
N PRO A 190 -1.94 -21.85 -25.71
CA PRO A 190 -0.69 -22.28 -26.31
C PRO A 190 -0.04 -21.15 -27.11
N THR A 191 1.25 -20.89 -26.85
CA THR A 191 2.13 -20.13 -27.74
C THR A 191 2.08 -20.75 -29.14
N ILE A 192 1.59 -19.99 -30.13
CA ILE A 192 1.63 -20.36 -31.54
C ILE A 192 3.09 -20.62 -31.93
N ASN A 193 3.36 -21.89 -32.23
CA ASN A 193 4.67 -22.42 -32.56
C ASN A 193 5.08 -21.95 -33.98
N LYS A 194 5.87 -20.88 -34.07
CA LYS A 194 6.58 -20.49 -35.31
C LYS A 194 7.77 -21.43 -35.51
N ASN A 195 7.53 -22.62 -36.04
CA ASN A 195 8.56 -23.44 -36.68
C ASN A 195 7.96 -24.39 -37.72
N LYS A 196 7.80 -23.88 -38.94
CA LYS A 196 7.89 -24.71 -40.15
C LYS A 196 9.07 -24.19 -40.97
N LYS A 197 10.19 -24.92 -40.88
CA LYS A 197 11.26 -24.88 -41.86
C LYS A 197 10.74 -25.53 -43.15
N SER A 198 10.75 -24.78 -44.24
CA SER A 198 10.75 -25.33 -45.60
C SER A 198 11.94 -24.74 -46.35
N THR A 199 12.96 -25.59 -46.51
CA THR A 199 14.15 -25.43 -47.34
C THR A 199 13.79 -25.28 -48.82
N VAL A 200 14.26 -24.22 -49.49
CA VAL A 200 14.65 -24.25 -50.92
C VAL A 200 15.82 -23.28 -51.19
N LYS A 201 16.99 -23.88 -51.47
CA LYS A 201 18.08 -23.55 -52.41
C LYS A 201 18.43 -22.08 -52.75
N SER A 202 19.67 -21.73 -52.37
CA SER A 202 20.73 -21.06 -53.17
C SER A 202 20.33 -20.21 -54.40
N ASN A 203 20.74 -18.93 -54.41
CA ASN A 203 21.83 -18.49 -55.30
C ASN A 203 22.37 -17.08 -55.00
N LYS A 204 23.66 -16.93 -55.32
CA LYS A 204 24.57 -15.79 -55.16
C LYS A 204 24.06 -14.46 -55.75
N LYS A 205 24.42 -13.32 -55.12
CA LYS A 205 25.34 -12.29 -55.66
C LYS A 205 25.41 -11.00 -54.79
N ASN A 206 26.65 -10.57 -54.57
CA ASN A 206 27.19 -9.20 -54.39
C ASN A 206 26.81 -8.40 -53.12
N VAL A 207 27.72 -7.98 -52.21
CA VAL A 207 28.98 -7.19 -52.28
C VAL A 207 28.75 -5.67 -52.09
N ILE A 208 29.37 -5.14 -51.01
CA ILE A 208 29.88 -3.77 -50.69
C ILE A 208 28.95 -2.72 -50.05
N ILE A 209 29.16 -2.37 -48.75
CA ILE A 209 29.83 -1.20 -48.08
C ILE A 209 29.20 0.20 -48.30
N LYS A 210 29.10 0.95 -47.16
CA LYS A 210 29.06 2.43 -46.95
C LYS A 210 27.66 3.05 -46.90
N ASP A 211 27.35 4.10 -46.15
CA ASP A 211 27.93 4.89 -45.05
C ASP A 211 26.83 5.91 -44.67
N GLU A 212 27.00 6.60 -43.54
CA GLU A 212 26.58 7.99 -43.28
C GLU A 212 25.13 8.39 -42.90
N LYS A 213 25.07 8.92 -41.67
CA LYS A 213 24.56 10.24 -41.22
C LYS A 213 23.07 10.59 -41.45
N ILE A 214 22.36 10.76 -40.33
CA ILE A 214 21.32 11.79 -40.19
C ILE A 214 21.73 12.71 -39.03
N ASN A 215 21.92 13.98 -39.36
CA ASN A 215 22.39 15.06 -38.51
C ASN A 215 21.25 16.06 -38.28
N LYS A 216 21.15 16.56 -37.05
CA LYS A 216 20.71 17.91 -36.61
C LYS A 216 19.25 18.34 -36.86
N VAL A 217 18.47 18.64 -35.80
CA VAL A 217 18.49 19.86 -34.94
C VAL A 217 17.95 21.09 -35.67
N GLU A 218 16.81 21.61 -35.23
CA GLU A 218 16.60 23.05 -35.13
C GLU A 218 15.59 23.41 -34.03
N VAL A 219 16.02 24.36 -33.19
CA VAL A 219 15.31 25.07 -32.12
C VAL A 219 14.90 26.43 -32.67
N LYS A 220 13.64 26.86 -32.50
CA LYS A 220 13.17 28.27 -32.50
C LYS A 220 11.84 28.28 -31.72
N LYS A 221 11.50 29.21 -30.83
CA LYS A 221 12.07 30.49 -30.36
C LYS A 221 11.52 30.72 -28.96
#